data_AF-A0A938C987-F1
#
_entry.id   AF-A0A938C987-F1
#
_cell.length_a   1.000
_cell.length_b   1.000
_cell.length_c   1.000
_cell.angle_alpha   90.00
_cell.angle_beta   90.00
_cell.angle_gamma   90.00
#
_symmetry.space_group_name_H-M   'P 1'
#
loop_
_entity.id
_entity.type
_entity.pdbx_description
1 polymer ?
#
loop_
_entity_poly.entity_id
_entity_poly.type
_entity_poly.pdbx_seq_one_letter_code
_entity_poly.pdbx_strand_id
1 'polypeptide(L)'
;MRAGKLDVGAFPQPFAAFEEKRGGLRTLFTSQDGVARDEDLMVLLVTEKFAREQPAALRAFLTDLVQATRHYVNQPRESRQALVTLKMVGIPLDVFLDMKDYERPLDARVDVESFRSMVADLNRFGFITKPVNPAAIIDNSFLPK
;
A
#
# COMPACT_ATOMS: atom_id res chain seq x y z
N MET A 1 1.23 15.00 18.31
CA MET A 1 0.09 15.87 17.96
C MET A 1 -0.75 16.20 19.18
N ARG A 2 -1.84 15.46 19.49
CA ARG A 2 -2.81 15.88 20.53
C ARG A 2 -2.28 15.94 21.97
N ALA A 3 -1.34 15.07 22.32
CA ALA A 3 -0.65 15.12 23.61
C ALA A 3 0.51 16.13 23.65
N GLY A 4 0.67 16.98 22.62
CA GLY A 4 1.76 17.97 22.52
C GLY A 4 3.15 17.39 22.26
N LYS A 5 3.27 16.08 21.99
CA LYS A 5 4.58 15.41 21.86
C LYS A 5 5.21 15.43 20.45
N LEU A 6 4.44 15.79 19.44
CA LEU A 6 4.88 15.83 18.04
C LEU A 6 4.22 17.03 17.37
N ASP A 7 4.95 17.72 16.51
CA ASP A 7 4.49 18.89 15.74
C ASP A 7 4.08 18.54 14.31
N VAL A 8 4.62 17.45 13.75
CA VAL A 8 4.31 16.93 12.41
C VAL A 8 4.32 15.40 12.46
N GLY A 9 3.53 14.76 11.58
CA GLY A 9 3.54 13.30 11.39
C GLY A 9 3.13 12.91 9.98
N ALA A 10 3.52 11.70 9.57
CA ALA A 10 3.06 11.08 8.32
C ALA A 10 1.89 10.16 8.63
N PHE A 11 0.77 10.36 7.95
CA PHE A 11 -0.47 9.62 8.18
C PHE A 11 -0.93 9.00 6.87
N PRO A 12 -0.70 7.70 6.62
CA PRO A 12 -1.36 7.03 5.52
C PRO A 12 -2.85 6.89 5.83
N GLN A 13 -3.66 6.68 4.79
CA GLN A 13 -5.04 6.28 5.00
C GLN A 13 -5.07 4.92 5.68
N PRO A 14 -6.02 4.69 6.58
CA PRO A 14 -7.16 5.56 6.93
C PRO A 14 -6.90 6.57 8.08
N PHE A 15 -5.67 6.67 8.60
CA PHE A 15 -5.36 7.53 9.75
C PHE A 15 -5.46 9.02 9.43
N ALA A 16 -5.12 9.43 8.20
CA ALA A 16 -5.27 10.81 7.76
C ALA A 16 -6.73 11.27 7.82
N ALA A 17 -7.65 10.55 7.16
CA ALA A 17 -9.07 10.89 7.18
C ALA A 17 -9.66 10.90 8.59
N PHE A 18 -9.20 9.99 9.45
CA PHE A 18 -9.64 9.96 10.83
C PHE A 18 -9.20 11.19 11.63
N GLU A 19 -7.96 11.64 11.48
CA GLU A 19 -7.48 12.85 12.16
C GLU A 19 -8.05 14.15 11.55
N GLU A 20 -8.26 14.19 10.22
CA GLU A 20 -8.94 15.29 9.54
C GLU A 20 -10.35 15.49 10.09
N LYS A 21 -11.13 14.42 10.22
CA LYS A 21 -12.48 14.48 10.80
C LYS A 21 -12.50 14.98 12.25
N ARG A 22 -11.46 14.67 13.02
CA ARG A 22 -11.33 15.13 14.41
C ARG A 22 -10.83 16.58 14.52
N GLY A 23 -10.36 17.17 13.43
CA GLY A 23 -9.84 18.53 13.36
C GLY A 23 -8.56 18.77 14.15
N GLY A 24 -7.98 19.96 13.98
CA GLY A 24 -6.76 20.41 14.67
C GLY A 24 -5.45 20.02 13.99
N LEU A 25 -5.52 19.33 12.84
CA LEU A 25 -4.39 19.09 11.94
C LEU A 25 -4.70 19.67 10.57
N ARG A 26 -3.65 20.01 9.82
CA ARG A 26 -3.73 20.42 8.42
C ARG A 26 -2.67 19.69 7.62
N THR A 27 -2.98 19.34 6.38
CA THR A 27 -2.00 18.79 5.45
C THR A 27 -0.98 19.86 5.08
N LEU A 28 0.30 19.55 5.23
CA LEU A 28 1.41 20.41 4.79
C LEU A 28 1.82 20.09 3.36
N PHE A 29 1.97 18.79 3.09
CA PHE A 29 2.26 18.20 1.80
C PHE A 29 1.91 16.70 1.86
N THR A 30 1.83 16.06 0.70
CA THR A 30 1.65 14.62 0.49
C THR A 30 2.95 14.01 -0.05
N SER A 31 3.07 12.67 -0.04
CA SER A 31 4.23 12.03 -0.66
C SER A 31 4.40 12.43 -2.14
N GLN A 32 3.29 12.56 -2.86
CA GLN A 32 3.26 12.97 -4.26
C GLN A 32 3.82 14.39 -4.47
N ASP A 33 3.65 15.31 -3.52
CA ASP A 33 4.27 16.65 -3.60
C ASP A 33 5.80 16.59 -3.46
N GLY A 34 6.32 15.60 -2.73
CA GLY A 34 7.76 15.43 -2.49
C GLY A 34 8.49 14.74 -3.65
N VAL A 35 7.89 13.73 -4.26
CA VAL A 35 8.52 12.92 -5.33
C VAL A 35 8.00 13.23 -6.74
N ALA A 36 6.91 14.02 -6.85
CA ALA A 36 6.25 14.43 -8.09
C ALA A 36 5.81 13.26 -9.00
N ARG A 37 5.43 12.12 -8.42
CA ARG A 37 4.93 10.93 -9.12
C ARG A 37 4.08 10.04 -8.20
N ASP A 38 3.38 9.08 -8.79
CA ASP A 38 2.74 7.99 -8.08
C ASP A 38 3.77 6.95 -7.62
N GLU A 39 3.53 6.35 -6.46
CA GLU A 39 4.42 5.37 -5.85
C GLU A 39 3.60 4.23 -5.22
N ASP A 40 4.14 3.02 -5.29
CA ASP A 40 3.58 1.88 -4.58
C ASP A 40 3.77 2.06 -3.07
N LEU A 41 2.66 2.15 -2.33
CA LEU A 41 2.70 2.28 -0.87
C LEU A 41 3.00 0.94 -0.18
N MET A 42 2.47 -0.16 -0.70
CA MET A 42 2.59 -1.50 -0.11
C MET A 42 2.84 -2.55 -1.19
N VAL A 43 3.78 -3.45 -0.92
CA VAL A 43 4.03 -4.64 -1.74
C VAL A 43 4.01 -5.90 -0.90
N LEU A 44 3.67 -7.01 -1.55
CA LEU A 44 3.78 -8.33 -0.93
C LEU A 44 5.22 -8.84 -1.05
N LEU A 45 5.83 -9.17 0.08
CA LEU A 45 7.15 -9.79 0.12
C LEU A 45 7.02 -11.28 0.40
N VAL A 46 7.71 -12.09 -0.38
CA VAL A 46 7.76 -13.55 -0.22
C VAL A 46 9.21 -13.98 -0.14
N THR A 47 9.53 -14.88 0.79
CA THR A 47 10.90 -15.41 0.89
C THR A 47 11.22 -16.27 -0.33
N GLU A 48 12.45 -16.18 -0.83
CA GLU A 48 12.92 -17.02 -1.95
C GLU A 48 12.75 -18.51 -1.68
N LYS A 49 12.97 -18.92 -0.42
CA LYS A 49 12.78 -20.30 0.02
C LYS A 49 11.34 -20.76 -0.21
N PHE A 50 10.35 -19.98 0.23
CA PHE A 50 8.94 -20.33 0.07
C PHE A 50 8.53 -20.34 -1.40
N ALA A 51 8.95 -19.34 -2.19
CA ALA A 51 8.64 -19.27 -3.62
C ALA A 51 9.18 -20.49 -4.39
N ARG A 52 10.37 -20.97 -4.02
CA ARG A 52 10.99 -22.15 -4.63
C ARG A 52 10.37 -23.48 -4.16
N GLU A 53 10.11 -23.61 -2.87
CA GLU A 53 9.62 -24.87 -2.27
C GLU A 53 8.12 -25.06 -2.43
N GLN A 54 7.35 -23.97 -2.51
CA GLN A 54 5.88 -23.98 -2.56
C GLN A 54 5.31 -23.13 -3.72
N PRO A 55 5.78 -23.30 -4.96
CA PRO A 55 5.38 -22.44 -6.08
C PRO A 55 3.88 -22.54 -6.40
N ALA A 56 3.27 -23.73 -6.22
CA ALA A 56 1.84 -23.92 -6.45
C ALA A 56 0.98 -23.18 -5.42
N ALA A 57 1.37 -23.25 -4.13
CA ALA A 57 0.67 -22.54 -3.07
C ALA A 57 0.80 -21.01 -3.24
N LEU A 58 1.98 -20.52 -3.64
CA LEU A 58 2.18 -19.11 -3.94
C LEU A 58 1.27 -18.62 -5.09
N ARG A 59 1.20 -19.38 -6.20
CA ARG A 59 0.31 -19.04 -7.33
C ARG A 59 -1.17 -19.06 -6.94
N ALA A 60 -1.59 -20.03 -6.12
CA ALA A 60 -2.95 -20.10 -5.61
C ALA A 60 -3.28 -18.88 -4.74
N PHE A 61 -2.41 -18.56 -3.77
CA PHE A 61 -2.55 -17.38 -2.92
C PHE A 61 -2.64 -16.08 -3.74
N LEU A 62 -1.77 -15.91 -4.74
CA LEU A 62 -1.79 -14.71 -5.59
C LEU A 62 -3.04 -14.64 -6.47
N THR A 63 -3.58 -15.78 -6.91
CA THR A 63 -4.85 -15.84 -7.61
C THR A 63 -5.97 -15.35 -6.70
N ASP A 64 -6.03 -15.85 -5.47
CA ASP A 64 -7.03 -15.41 -4.48
C ASP A 64 -6.88 -13.93 -4.12
N LEU A 65 -5.64 -13.43 -4.00
CA LEU A 65 -5.36 -12.01 -3.76
C LEU A 65 -5.90 -11.12 -4.89
N VAL A 66 -5.69 -11.52 -6.15
CA VAL A 66 -6.21 -10.79 -7.31
C VAL A 66 -7.75 -10.77 -7.30
N GLN A 67 -8.39 -11.91 -7.03
CA GLN A 67 -9.85 -11.97 -6.96
C GLN A 67 -10.41 -11.15 -5.78
N ALA A 68 -9.78 -11.23 -4.61
CA ALA A 68 -10.14 -10.45 -3.43
C ALA A 68 -9.98 -8.95 -3.68
N THR A 69 -8.91 -8.53 -4.38
CA THR A 69 -8.67 -7.13 -4.74
C THR A 69 -9.74 -6.63 -5.70
N ARG A 70 -10.10 -7.42 -6.73
CA ARG A 70 -11.20 -7.09 -7.65
C ARG A 70 -12.53 -6.97 -6.91
N HIS A 71 -12.83 -7.89 -6.00
CA HIS A 71 -14.05 -7.79 -5.20
C HIS A 71 -14.04 -6.54 -4.32
N TYR A 72 -12.94 -6.28 -3.62
CA TYR A 72 -12.78 -5.12 -2.74
C TYR A 72 -13.00 -3.79 -3.47
N VAL A 73 -12.38 -3.63 -4.66
CA VAL A 73 -12.48 -2.41 -5.46
C VAL A 73 -13.88 -2.24 -6.06
N ASN A 74 -14.51 -3.33 -6.52
CA ASN A 74 -15.82 -3.25 -7.17
C ASN A 74 -17.00 -3.26 -6.19
N GLN A 75 -16.79 -3.68 -4.94
CA GLN A 75 -17.78 -3.70 -3.86
C GLN A 75 -17.27 -2.94 -2.63
N PRO A 76 -16.92 -1.65 -2.74
CA PRO A 76 -16.19 -0.93 -1.69
C PRO A 76 -17.00 -0.82 -0.41
N ARG A 77 -18.32 -0.59 -0.50
CA ARG A 77 -19.17 -0.46 0.69
C ARG A 77 -19.27 -1.76 1.48
N GLU A 78 -19.59 -2.84 0.79
CA GLU A 78 -19.70 -4.18 1.38
C GLU A 78 -18.36 -4.61 1.99
N SER A 79 -17.28 -4.47 1.23
CA SER A 79 -15.95 -4.90 1.65
C SER A 79 -15.44 -4.12 2.86
N ARG A 80 -15.57 -2.78 2.85
CA ARG A 80 -15.16 -1.93 3.98
C ARG A 80 -16.05 -2.18 5.21
N GLN A 81 -17.36 -2.37 5.03
CA GLN A 81 -18.26 -2.77 6.12
C GLN A 81 -17.86 -4.10 6.75
N ALA A 82 -17.51 -5.11 5.94
CA ALA A 82 -17.07 -6.41 6.44
C ALA A 82 -15.81 -6.27 7.31
N LEU A 83 -14.81 -5.52 6.86
CA LEU A 83 -13.57 -5.27 7.61
C LEU A 83 -13.81 -4.55 8.95
N VAL A 84 -14.70 -3.55 8.97
CA VAL A 84 -15.08 -2.84 10.21
C VAL A 84 -15.85 -3.77 11.15
N THR A 85 -16.79 -4.56 10.63
CA THR A 85 -17.61 -5.50 11.41
C THR A 85 -16.75 -6.57 12.08
N LEU A 86 -15.75 -7.08 11.35
CA LEU A 86 -14.75 -8.04 11.85
C LEU A 86 -13.69 -7.38 12.75
N LYS A 87 -13.76 -6.07 12.99
CA LYS A 87 -12.79 -5.29 13.77
C LYS A 87 -11.36 -5.37 13.22
N MET A 88 -11.21 -5.68 11.94
CA MET A 88 -9.92 -5.61 11.24
C MET A 88 -9.50 -4.15 10.98
N VAL A 89 -10.48 -3.24 10.92
CA VAL A 89 -10.28 -1.80 10.77
C VAL A 89 -11.06 -1.08 11.87
N GLY A 90 -10.35 -0.38 12.77
CA GLY A 90 -10.89 0.22 14.00
C GLY A 90 -11.43 1.65 13.85
N ILE A 91 -12.15 1.95 12.77
CA ILE A 91 -12.47 3.33 12.35
C ILE A 91 -13.92 3.35 11.89
N PRO A 92 -14.68 4.42 12.15
CA PRO A 92 -16.07 4.48 11.74
C PRO A 92 -16.22 4.27 10.23
N LEU A 93 -17.24 3.50 9.83
CA LEU A 93 -17.44 3.12 8.44
C LEU A 93 -17.58 4.33 7.52
N ASP A 94 -18.29 5.36 7.94
CA ASP A 94 -18.46 6.58 7.15
C ASP A 94 -17.11 7.24 6.84
N VAL A 95 -16.20 7.31 7.82
CA VAL A 95 -14.81 7.76 7.58
C VAL A 95 -14.10 6.86 6.61
N PHE A 96 -14.24 5.54 6.77
CA PHE A 96 -13.56 4.58 5.91
C PHE A 96 -14.12 4.61 4.48
N LEU A 97 -15.38 4.98 4.26
CA LEU A 97 -16.00 5.13 2.95
C LEU A 97 -15.60 6.43 2.25
N ASP A 98 -15.56 7.54 2.99
CA ASP A 98 -15.38 8.88 2.42
C ASP A 98 -13.92 9.31 2.26
N MET A 99 -12.97 8.54 2.81
CA MET A 99 -11.55 8.84 2.67
C MET A 99 -11.08 8.77 1.20
N LYS A 100 -10.00 9.53 0.88
CA LYS A 100 -9.29 9.37 -0.39
C LYS A 100 -8.83 7.91 -0.52
N ASP A 101 -9.26 7.23 -1.57
CA ASP A 101 -8.86 5.85 -1.79
C ASP A 101 -7.50 5.77 -2.48
N TYR A 102 -6.79 4.69 -2.22
CA TYR A 102 -5.58 4.34 -2.94
C TYR A 102 -5.92 3.55 -4.20
N GLU A 103 -5.18 3.80 -5.26
CA GLU A 103 -5.23 2.94 -6.43
C GLU A 103 -4.68 1.54 -6.07
N ARG A 104 -5.31 0.52 -6.63
CA ARG A 104 -4.93 -0.89 -6.43
C ARG A 104 -4.92 -1.57 -7.78
N PRO A 105 -3.75 -2.02 -8.29
CA PRO A 105 -3.69 -2.79 -9.53
C PRO A 105 -4.58 -4.03 -9.43
N LEU A 106 -5.54 -4.17 -10.36
CA LEU A 106 -6.51 -5.28 -10.36
C LEU A 106 -5.90 -6.63 -10.79
N ASP A 107 -4.62 -6.64 -11.15
CA ASP A 107 -3.79 -7.79 -11.49
C ASP A 107 -2.66 -8.02 -10.47
N ALA A 108 -2.59 -7.19 -9.41
CA ALA A 108 -1.56 -7.19 -8.38
C ALA A 108 -0.11 -7.13 -8.90
N ARG A 109 0.09 -6.66 -10.15
CA ARG A 109 1.44 -6.53 -10.73
C ARG A 109 2.17 -5.37 -10.07
N VAL A 110 3.44 -5.62 -9.76
CA VAL A 110 4.34 -4.57 -9.28
C VAL A 110 4.95 -3.87 -10.50
N ASP A 111 4.94 -2.54 -10.50
CA ASP A 111 5.60 -1.73 -11.51
C ASP A 111 7.11 -1.62 -11.22
N VAL A 112 7.89 -2.33 -12.03
CA VAL A 112 9.36 -2.38 -11.93
C VAL A 112 9.99 -1.00 -12.18
N GLU A 113 9.37 -0.14 -13.01
CA GLU A 113 9.89 1.19 -13.30
C GLU A 113 9.66 2.16 -12.15
N SER A 114 8.46 2.13 -11.57
CA SER A 114 8.14 2.86 -10.35
C SER A 114 9.11 2.51 -9.23
N PHE A 115 9.38 1.20 -9.03
CA PHE A 115 10.38 0.74 -8.08
C PHE A 115 11.80 1.20 -8.39
N ARG A 116 12.20 1.28 -9.66
CA ARG A 116 13.51 1.82 -10.05
C ARG A 116 13.66 3.28 -9.66
N SER A 117 12.61 4.08 -9.88
CA SER A 117 12.57 5.49 -9.50
C SER A 117 12.64 5.65 -7.98
N MET A 118 11.90 4.81 -7.23
CA MET A 118 11.95 4.79 -5.76
C MET A 118 13.35 4.43 -5.25
N VAL A 119 14.00 3.40 -5.79
CA VAL A 119 15.38 3.02 -5.40
C VAL A 119 16.37 4.16 -5.70
N ALA A 120 16.23 4.84 -6.83
CA ALA A 120 17.06 5.99 -7.16
C ALA A 120 16.88 7.13 -6.15
N ASP A 121 15.65 7.41 -5.73
CA ASP A 121 15.36 8.41 -4.69
C ASP A 121 15.91 8.01 -3.32
N LEU A 122 15.73 6.76 -2.91
CA LEU A 122 16.30 6.27 -1.66
C LEU A 122 17.83 6.37 -1.65
N ASN A 123 18.49 6.16 -2.79
CA ASN A 123 19.93 6.34 -2.92
C ASN A 123 20.31 7.83 -2.86
N ARG A 124 19.61 8.67 -3.63
CA ARG A 124 19.80 10.13 -3.65
C ARG A 124 19.64 10.76 -2.27
N PHE A 125 18.67 10.30 -1.49
CA PHE A 125 18.40 10.77 -0.14
C PHE A 125 19.28 10.10 0.94
N GLY A 126 20.11 9.13 0.56
CA GLY A 126 21.04 8.46 1.47
C GLY A 126 20.40 7.41 2.38
N PHE A 127 19.16 6.98 2.12
CA PHE A 127 18.52 5.87 2.84
C PHE A 127 19.15 4.52 2.50
N ILE A 128 19.65 4.36 1.27
CA ILE A 128 20.41 3.18 0.85
C ILE A 128 21.73 3.61 0.22
N THR A 129 22.80 2.89 0.55
CA THR A 129 24.15 3.15 0.01
C THR A 129 24.56 2.15 -1.06
N LYS A 130 23.87 1.01 -1.13
CA LYS A 130 24.13 -0.05 -2.12
C LYS A 130 23.11 0.03 -3.25
N PRO A 131 23.54 -0.10 -4.51
CA PRO A 131 22.63 -0.27 -5.63
C PRO A 131 21.75 -1.50 -5.43
N VAL A 132 20.45 -1.34 -5.69
CA VAL A 132 19.47 -2.44 -5.74
C VAL A 132 18.99 -2.53 -7.17
N ASN A 133 18.91 -3.75 -7.72
CA ASN A 133 18.29 -3.99 -9.02
C ASN A 133 16.84 -4.46 -8.80
N PRO A 134 15.80 -3.63 -9.04
CA PRO A 134 14.41 -4.04 -8.87
C PRO A 134 14.04 -5.29 -9.66
N ALA A 135 14.58 -5.45 -10.87
CA ALA A 135 14.29 -6.60 -11.72
C ALA A 135 14.85 -7.93 -11.17
N ALA A 136 15.77 -7.89 -10.20
CA ALA A 136 16.29 -9.07 -9.53
C ALA A 136 15.46 -9.51 -8.32
N ILE A 137 14.54 -8.64 -7.84
CA ILE A 137 13.76 -8.88 -6.62
C ILE A 137 12.24 -8.94 -6.87
N ILE A 138 11.78 -8.36 -7.98
CA ILE A 138 10.37 -8.40 -8.39
C ILE A 138 10.17 -9.58 -9.34
N ASP A 139 9.33 -10.54 -8.94
CA ASP A 139 8.94 -11.67 -9.77
C ASP A 139 7.42 -11.69 -10.00
N ASN A 140 6.99 -11.00 -11.05
CA ASN A 140 5.60 -10.99 -11.51
C ASN A 140 5.20 -12.32 -12.21
N SER A 141 6.10 -13.29 -12.37
CA SER A 141 5.80 -14.57 -13.06
C SER A 141 4.92 -15.51 -12.23
N PHE A 142 4.79 -15.26 -10.92
CA PHE A 142 3.90 -16.01 -10.02
C PHE A 142 2.43 -15.55 -10.08
N LEU A 143 2.17 -14.35 -10.63
CA LEU A 143 0.81 -13.82 -10.78
C LEU A 143 0.00 -14.60 -11.84
N PRO A 144 -1.34 -14.60 -11.72
CA PRO A 144 -2.20 -15.15 -12.76
C PRO A 144 -2.00 -14.41 -14.10
N LYS A 145 -2.20 -15.14 -15.20
CA LYS A 145 -2.15 -14.58 -16.56
C LYS A 145 -3.44 -13.83 -16.91
#